data_AF-A0A2N9F0G1-F1
#
_entry.id   AF-A0A2N9F0G1-F1
#
_cell.length_a   1.000
_cell.length_b   1.000
_cell.length_c   1.000
_cell.angle_alpha   90.00
_cell.angle_beta   90.00
_cell.angle_gamma   90.00
#
_symmetry.space_group_name_H-M   'P 1'
#
loop_
_entity.id
_entity.type
_entity.pdbx_description
1 polymer ?
#
loop_
_entity_poly.entity_id
_entity_poly.type
_entity_poly.pdbx_seq_one_letter_code
_entity_poly.pdbx_strand_id
1 'polypeptide(L)'
;MTEALKLPIIDLSSPDSISTANSIRQACIEYGFFYLVNHGVEKELLGKLFEESKKFFSLPLEEKMKLARKEHRGYTPLYAENLDPTSSSKGELESSDEEIYGASAHSDYGMVTLLATNGVQGLQACLPGKIQATTGLGGCASCRWVSPCL
;
A
#
# COMPACT_ATOMS: atom_id res chain seq x y z
N MET A 1 -22.27 12.39 -5.14
CA MET A 1 -21.61 11.21 -5.72
C MET A 1 -20.15 11.58 -5.94
N THR A 2 -19.24 11.01 -5.16
CA THR A 2 -17.79 11.21 -5.34
C THR A 2 -17.36 10.39 -6.55
N GLU A 3 -16.99 11.05 -7.65
CA GLU A 3 -16.37 10.35 -8.77
C GLU A 3 -15.03 9.77 -8.33
N ALA A 4 -14.86 8.46 -8.53
CA ALA A 4 -13.60 7.78 -8.28
C ALA A 4 -12.57 8.31 -9.27
N LEU A 5 -11.43 8.78 -8.76
CA LEU A 5 -10.37 9.30 -9.60
C LEU A 5 -9.72 8.15 -10.38
N LYS A 6 -9.61 8.32 -11.70
CA LYS A 6 -8.91 7.39 -12.57
C LYS A 6 -7.43 7.71 -12.54
N LEU A 7 -6.66 6.95 -11.75
CA LEU A 7 -5.20 7.07 -11.75
C LEU A 7 -4.61 6.61 -13.08
N PRO A 8 -3.46 7.16 -13.50
CA PRO A 8 -2.76 6.71 -14.71
C PRO A 8 -2.42 5.22 -14.63
N ILE A 9 -2.60 4.52 -15.75
CA ILE A 9 -2.15 3.13 -15.94
C ILE A 9 -1.01 3.18 -16.96
N ILE A 10 0.16 2.68 -16.59
CA ILE A 10 1.38 2.76 -17.38
C ILE A 10 1.82 1.34 -17.77
N ASP A 11 1.98 1.12 -19.07
CA ASP A 11 2.45 -0.14 -19.66
C ASP A 11 3.97 -0.12 -19.85
N LEU A 12 4.69 -0.99 -19.13
CA LEU A 12 6.16 -1.10 -19.23
C LEU A 12 6.64 -2.00 -20.37
N SER A 13 5.74 -2.69 -21.08
CA SER A 13 6.07 -3.48 -22.27
C SER A 13 6.05 -2.67 -23.57
N SER A 14 5.64 -1.40 -23.51
CA SER A 14 5.68 -0.48 -24.65
C SER A 14 7.10 -0.37 -25.23
N PRO A 15 7.29 -0.50 -26.55
CA PRO A 15 8.59 -0.33 -27.19
C PRO A 15 9.07 1.14 -27.20
N ASP A 16 8.17 2.10 -26.98
CA ASP A 16 8.51 3.52 -26.89
C ASP A 16 8.88 3.90 -25.45
N SER A 17 10.14 3.67 -25.09
CA SER A 17 10.67 3.94 -23.76
C SER A 17 10.65 5.42 -23.38
N ILE A 18 10.73 6.33 -24.35
CA ILE A 18 10.72 7.78 -24.12
C ILE A 18 9.31 8.22 -23.73
N SER A 19 8.30 7.80 -24.47
CA SER A 19 6.91 8.08 -24.13
C SER A 19 6.52 7.48 -22.78
N THR A 20 6.89 6.23 -22.52
CA THR A 20 6.65 5.59 -21.21
C THR A 20 7.33 6.35 -20.07
N ALA A 21 8.58 6.77 -20.22
CA ALA A 21 9.28 7.56 -19.21
C ALA A 21 8.60 8.92 -18.96
N ASN A 22 8.10 9.58 -20.01
CA ASN A 22 7.35 10.83 -19.89
C ASN A 22 6.01 10.61 -19.16
N SER A 23 5.29 9.52 -19.44
CA SER A 23 4.07 9.17 -18.74
C SER A 23 4.31 8.92 -17.25
N ILE A 24 5.39 8.21 -16.90
CA ILE A 24 5.79 8.01 -15.49
C ILE A 24 6.08 9.35 -14.83
N ARG A 25 6.90 10.20 -15.46
CA ARG A 25 7.23 11.53 -14.95
C ARG A 25 5.98 12.36 -14.70
N GLN A 26 5.04 12.38 -15.65
CA GLN A 26 3.82 13.16 -15.53
C GLN A 26 2.93 12.63 -14.39
N ALA A 27 2.78 11.31 -14.27
CA ALA A 27 2.00 10.71 -13.19
C ALA A 27 2.59 11.02 -11.80
N CYS A 28 3.92 11.00 -11.67
CA CYS A 28 4.62 11.39 -10.45
C CYS A 28 4.37 12.86 -10.07
N ILE A 29 4.35 13.78 -11.03
CA ILE A 29 4.16 15.22 -10.79
C ILE A 29 2.70 15.55 -10.47
N GLU A 30 1.75 14.97 -11.20
CA GLU A 30 0.32 15.30 -11.07
C GLU A 30 -0.35 14.59 -9.90
N TYR A 31 -0.03 13.31 -9.68
CA TYR A 31 -0.74 12.47 -8.72
C TYR A 31 0.16 11.95 -7.60
N GLY A 32 1.45 11.72 -7.88
CA GLY A 32 2.33 10.97 -7.00
C GLY A 32 1.97 9.48 -6.88
N PHE A 33 0.97 9.02 -7.64
CA PHE A 33 0.44 7.65 -7.68
C PHE A 33 0.09 7.23 -9.11
N PHE A 34 0.35 5.96 -9.45
CA PHE A 34 -0.08 5.34 -10.71
C PHE A 34 -0.08 3.81 -10.61
N TYR A 35 -0.77 3.16 -11.54
CA TYR A 35 -0.73 1.71 -11.73
C TYR A 35 0.26 1.31 -12.80
N LEU A 36 1.02 0.23 -12.54
CA LEU A 36 1.86 -0.42 -13.54
C LEU A 36 1.19 -1.69 -14.08
N VAL A 37 1.24 -1.87 -15.40
CA VAL A 37 0.88 -3.12 -16.09
C VAL A 37 2.04 -3.60 -16.96
N ASN A 38 2.02 -4.90 -17.29
CA ASN A 38 3.05 -5.55 -18.12
C ASN A 38 4.49 -5.26 -17.64
N HIS A 39 4.68 -5.18 -16.32
CA HIS A 39 5.95 -4.86 -15.65
C HIS A 39 6.96 -6.03 -15.61
N GLY A 40 6.65 -7.15 -16.25
CA GLY A 40 7.54 -8.31 -16.35
C GLY A 40 7.61 -9.20 -15.09
N VAL A 41 6.84 -8.91 -14.04
CA VAL A 41 6.73 -9.82 -12.87
C VAL A 41 5.68 -10.87 -13.20
N GLU A 42 6.06 -12.15 -13.09
CA GLU A 42 5.19 -13.28 -13.38
C GLU A 42 3.96 -13.30 -12.47
N LYS A 43 2.78 -13.59 -13.04
CA LYS A 43 1.53 -13.67 -12.28
C LYS A 43 1.55 -14.84 -11.29
N GLU A 44 2.20 -15.92 -11.67
CA GLU A 44 2.41 -17.12 -10.86
C GLU A 44 3.23 -16.81 -9.61
N LEU A 45 4.23 -15.93 -9.72
CA LEU A 45 5.03 -15.46 -8.59
C LEU A 45 4.18 -14.63 -7.61
N LEU A 46 3.37 -13.70 -8.12
CA LEU A 46 2.45 -12.91 -7.29
C LEU A 46 1.41 -13.81 -6.61
N GLY A 47 0.87 -14.79 -7.32
CA GLY A 47 -0.06 -15.78 -6.78
C GLY A 47 0.53 -16.56 -5.61
N LYS A 48 1.75 -17.09 -5.78
CA LYS A 48 2.49 -17.79 -4.71
C LYS A 48 2.77 -16.87 -3.52
N LEU A 49 3.16 -15.62 -3.76
CA LEU A 49 3.42 -14.64 -2.69
C LEU A 49 2.18 -14.43 -1.81
N PHE A 50 1.01 -14.21 -2.41
CA PHE A 50 -0.23 -14.03 -1.64
C PHE A 50 -0.69 -15.33 -0.96
N GLU A 51 -0.44 -16.49 -1.58
CA GLU A 51 -0.72 -17.79 -0.96
C GLU A 51 0.12 -18.02 0.29
N GLU A 52 1.44 -17.80 0.23
CA GLU A 52 2.35 -17.94 1.36
C GLU A 52 2.04 -16.93 2.48
N SER A 53 1.72 -15.68 2.11
CA SER A 53 1.23 -14.68 3.07
C SER A 53 -0.02 -15.16 3.80
N LYS A 54 -1.03 -15.65 3.06
CA LYS A 54 -2.26 -16.20 3.63
C LYS A 54 -1.98 -17.39 4.57
N LYS A 55 -1.11 -18.32 4.16
CA LYS A 55 -0.70 -19.47 4.99
C LYS A 55 -0.10 -19.00 6.31
N PHE A 56 0.84 -18.06 6.26
CA PHE A 56 1.47 -17.50 7.46
C PHE A 56 0.46 -16.83 8.40
N PHE A 57 -0.39 -15.93 7.88
CA PHE A 57 -1.35 -15.21 8.71
C PHE A 57 -2.48 -16.08 9.27
N SER A 58 -2.72 -17.25 8.67
CA SER A 58 -3.66 -18.29 9.16
C SER A 58 -3.10 -19.15 10.29
N LEU A 59 -1.80 -19.05 10.61
CA LEU A 59 -1.21 -19.75 11.75
C LEU A 59 -1.75 -19.21 13.09
N PRO A 60 -1.78 -20.04 14.16
CA PRO A 60 -2.08 -19.59 15.51
C PRO A 60 -1.18 -18.42 15.94
N LEU A 61 -1.68 -17.57 16.84
CA LEU A 61 -0.94 -16.40 17.29
C LEU A 61 0.40 -16.80 17.92
N GLU A 62 0.44 -17.89 18.68
CA GLU A 62 1.62 -18.43 19.33
C GLU A 62 2.74 -18.74 18.32
N GLU A 63 2.37 -19.29 17.16
CA GLU A 63 3.33 -19.60 16.08
C GLU A 63 3.85 -18.32 15.42
N LYS A 64 2.98 -17.34 15.15
CA LYS A 64 3.39 -16.04 14.57
C LYS A 64 4.30 -15.26 15.54
N MET A 65 4.02 -15.34 16.84
CA MET A 65 4.81 -14.67 17.89
C MET A 65 6.21 -15.27 18.07
N LYS A 66 6.51 -16.46 17.54
CA LYS A 66 7.91 -16.96 17.45
C LYS A 66 8.79 -16.04 16.60
N LEU A 67 8.18 -15.32 15.66
CA LEU A 67 8.83 -14.31 14.84
C LEU A 67 8.60 -12.89 15.35
N ALA A 68 8.28 -12.70 16.64
CA ALA A 68 8.00 -11.38 17.21
C ALA A 68 9.07 -10.34 16.83
N ARG A 69 8.61 -9.12 16.55
CA ARG A 69 9.45 -8.03 16.08
C ARG A 69 10.63 -7.79 17.01
N LYS A 70 11.84 -7.81 16.44
CA LYS A 70 13.09 -7.37 17.07
C LYS A 70 13.71 -6.31 16.16
N GLU A 71 14.05 -5.16 16.73
CA GLU A 71 14.52 -3.98 15.99
C GLU A 71 13.52 -3.57 14.88
N HIS A 72 13.83 -3.87 13.62
CA HIS A 72 13.07 -3.49 12.43
C HIS A 72 12.53 -4.70 11.64
N ARG A 73 12.55 -5.91 12.22
CA ARG A 73 12.11 -7.14 11.52
C ARG A 73 11.29 -8.05 12.43
N GLY A 74 10.27 -8.69 11.86
CA GLY A 74 9.44 -9.68 12.53
C GLY A 74 7.95 -9.32 12.53
N TYR A 75 7.17 -10.11 13.24
CA TYR A 75 5.72 -10.00 13.38
C TYR A 75 5.35 -9.05 14.52
N THR A 76 4.47 -8.09 14.21
CA THR A 76 3.79 -7.25 15.19
C THR A 76 2.33 -7.69 15.26
N PRO A 77 1.79 -8.07 16.43
CA PRO A 77 0.39 -8.43 16.53
C PRO A 77 -0.51 -7.21 16.36
N LEU A 78 -1.77 -7.46 15.98
CA LEU A 78 -2.79 -6.41 15.90
C LEU A 78 -2.87 -5.66 17.24
N TYR A 79 -3.04 -4.33 17.17
CA TYR A 79 -3.16 -3.42 18.32
C TYR A 79 -1.90 -3.30 19.20
N ALA A 80 -0.76 -3.86 18.79
CA ALA A 80 0.49 -3.68 19.54
C ALA A 80 1.15 -2.32 19.31
N GLU A 81 0.78 -1.61 18.24
CA GLU A 81 1.28 -0.27 17.94
C GLU A 81 0.29 0.77 18.48
N ASN A 82 0.73 1.55 19.47
CA ASN A 82 0.00 2.72 19.95
C ASN A 82 0.32 3.91 19.03
N LEU A 83 -0.69 4.36 18.29
CA LEU A 83 -0.58 5.53 17.41
C LEU A 83 -0.93 6.84 18.12
N ASP A 84 -1.43 6.77 19.36
CA ASP A 84 -1.77 7.93 20.19
C ASP A 84 -0.72 8.13 21.30
N PRO A 85 0.06 9.24 21.27
CA PRO A 85 1.06 9.56 22.29
C PRO A 85 0.46 9.89 23.67
N THR A 86 -0.86 10.06 23.77
CA THR A 86 -1.57 10.38 25.02
C THR A 86 -2.15 9.14 25.71
N SER A 87 -2.28 8.02 25.00
CA SER A 87 -2.77 6.76 25.55
C SER A 87 -1.63 5.91 26.11
N SER A 88 -1.57 5.79 27.43
CA SER A 88 -0.63 4.89 28.14
C SER A 88 -1.16 3.46 28.30
N SER A 89 -2.31 3.13 27.70
CA SER A 89 -2.86 1.78 27.73
C SER A 89 -2.30 0.95 26.58
N LYS A 90 -1.89 -0.28 26.91
CA LYS A 90 -1.75 -1.37 25.96
C LYS A 90 -3.12 -1.55 25.33
N GLY A 91 -3.28 -1.36 24.01
CA GLY A 91 -4.57 -1.27 23.32
C GLY A 91 -5.57 -2.35 23.74
N GLU A 92 -6.39 -2.05 24.73
CA GLU A 92 -7.58 -2.80 25.08
C GLU A 92 -8.75 -2.21 24.29
N LEU A 93 -9.66 -3.08 23.87
CA LEU A 93 -10.86 -2.75 23.11
C LEU A 93 -11.74 -1.77 23.90
N GLU A 94 -11.52 -0.48 23.72
CA GLU A 94 -12.57 0.51 23.99
C GLU A 94 -13.39 0.68 22.71
N SER A 95 -14.67 0.34 22.83
CA SER A 95 -15.69 0.47 21.79
C SER A 95 -16.08 1.95 21.61
N SER A 96 -15.14 2.80 21.24
CA SER A 96 -15.47 4.08 20.62
C SER A 96 -15.82 3.80 19.15
N ASP A 97 -16.80 4.49 18.60
CA ASP A 97 -17.20 4.46 17.18
C ASP A 97 -16.10 5.01 16.24
N GLU A 98 -14.82 4.83 16.59
CA GLU A 98 -13.68 5.23 15.79
C GLU A 98 -13.53 4.27 14.62
N GLU A 99 -13.65 4.83 13.42
CA GLU A 99 -13.43 4.10 12.17
C GLU A 99 -12.01 3.53 12.17
N ILE A 100 -11.89 2.20 12.31
CA ILE A 100 -10.58 1.53 12.40
C ILE A 100 -9.94 1.54 11.01
N TYR A 101 -8.97 2.44 10.81
CA TYR A 101 -8.17 2.47 9.60
C TYR A 101 -7.05 1.41 9.65
N GLY A 102 -6.85 0.68 8.55
CA GLY A 102 -5.77 -0.32 8.45
C GLY A 102 -4.36 0.28 8.51
N ALA A 103 -4.22 1.55 8.13
CA ALA A 103 -3.02 2.37 8.32
C ALA A 103 -3.45 3.84 8.44
N SER A 104 -2.77 4.62 9.30
CA SER A 104 -3.02 6.06 9.40
C SER A 104 -2.59 6.80 8.12
N ALA A 105 -3.15 7.98 7.88
CA ALA A 105 -2.72 8.82 6.76
C ALA A 105 -1.25 9.23 6.93
N HIS A 106 -0.41 8.89 5.96
CA HIS A 106 1.02 9.19 6.01
C HIS A 106 1.61 9.39 4.62
N SER A 107 2.86 9.84 4.62
CA SER A 107 3.73 9.78 3.46
C SER A 107 4.84 8.76 3.70
N ASP A 108 4.99 7.80 2.80
CA ASP A 108 6.15 6.90 2.73
C ASP A 108 7.47 7.67 2.83
N TYR A 109 8.40 7.11 3.59
CA TYR A 109 9.80 7.52 3.54
C TYR A 109 10.52 6.71 2.46
N GLY A 110 11.32 7.37 1.62
CA GLY A 110 12.09 6.72 0.55
C GLY A 110 11.86 7.37 -0.82
N MET A 111 12.31 6.68 -1.88
CA MET A 111 12.19 7.18 -3.26
C MET A 111 10.92 6.70 -3.97
N VAL A 112 10.67 5.39 -3.93
CA VAL A 112 9.56 4.73 -4.62
C VAL A 112 9.07 3.56 -3.77
N THR A 113 7.74 3.44 -3.66
CA THR A 113 7.08 2.27 -3.06
C THR A 113 6.37 1.49 -4.15
N LEU A 114 6.59 0.18 -4.26
CA LEU A 114 5.82 -0.73 -5.10
C LEU A 114 4.84 -1.52 -4.23
N LEU A 115 3.54 -1.36 -4.47
CA LEU A 115 2.49 -2.00 -3.67
C LEU A 115 1.67 -2.99 -4.51
N ALA A 116 1.79 -4.29 -4.23
CA ALA A 116 0.91 -5.31 -4.80
C ALA A 116 -0.31 -5.53 -3.90
N THR A 117 -1.51 -5.66 -4.50
CA THR A 117 -2.77 -5.89 -3.76
C THR A 117 -3.42 -7.21 -4.15
N ASN A 118 -4.19 -7.80 -3.24
CA ASN A 118 -4.95 -9.03 -3.46
C ASN A 118 -6.36 -8.78 -4.06
N GLY A 119 -6.63 -7.58 -4.55
CA GLY A 119 -7.91 -7.17 -5.13
C GLY A 119 -8.97 -6.71 -4.11
N VAL A 120 -8.72 -6.84 -2.80
CA VAL A 120 -9.58 -6.21 -1.78
C VAL A 120 -9.34 -4.70 -1.80
N GLN A 121 -10.42 -3.92 -1.89
CA GLN A 121 -10.34 -2.45 -1.86
C GLN A 121 -9.95 -1.96 -0.47
N GLY A 122 -9.15 -0.89 -0.40
CA GLY A 122 -8.72 -0.31 0.88
C GLY A 122 -7.72 0.83 0.75
N LEU A 123 -6.97 0.90 -0.35
CA LEU A 123 -6.04 2.00 -0.60
C LEU A 123 -6.79 3.30 -0.92
N GLN A 124 -6.54 4.33 -0.12
CA GLN A 124 -6.99 5.70 -0.33
C GLN A 124 -5.77 6.60 -0.51
N ALA A 125 -5.82 7.51 -1.49
CA ALA A 125 -4.76 8.47 -1.74
C ALA A 125 -5.28 9.89 -1.49
N CYS A 126 -4.49 10.70 -0.77
CA CYS A 126 -4.73 12.13 -0.65
C CYS A 126 -4.06 12.83 -1.83
N LEU A 127 -4.87 13.29 -2.78
CA LEU A 127 -4.42 14.05 -3.95
C LEU A 127 -4.66 15.54 -3.69
N PRO A 128 -4.01 16.45 -4.45
CA PRO A 128 -4.16 17.89 -4.25
C PRO A 128 -5.64 18.31 -4.12
N GLY A 129 -6.05 18.67 -2.90
CA GLY A 129 -7.39 19.15 -2.56
C GLY A 129 -8.46 18.11 -2.22
N LYS A 130 -8.23 16.78 -2.30
CA LYS A 130 -9.23 15.74 -1.93
C LYS A 130 -8.59 14.40 -1.52
N ILE A 131 -9.17 13.74 -0.50
CA ILE A 131 -8.97 12.29 -0.27
C ILE A 131 -9.87 11.52 -1.22
N GLN A 132 -9.30 10.59 -1.99
CA GLN A 132 -10.05 9.78 -2.96
C GLN A 132 -9.67 8.31 -2.85
N ALA A 133 -10.69 7.45 -2.89
CA ALA A 133 -10.50 6.01 -2.99
C ALA A 133 -9.88 5.69 -4.36
N THR A 134 -8.84 4.84 -4.35
CA THR A 134 -8.22 4.35 -5.57
C THR A 134 -9.02 3.16 -6.11
N THR A 135 -9.18 3.06 -7.43
CA THR A 135 -9.90 1.93 -8.03
C THR A 135 -8.98 0.72 -8.11
N GLY A 136 -9.23 -0.28 -7.27
CA GLY A 136 -8.42 -1.50 -7.24
C GLY A 136 -8.41 -2.21 -8.60
N LEU A 137 -7.25 -2.25 -9.25
CA LEU A 137 -7.00 -3.10 -10.41
C LEU A 137 -6.27 -4.36 -9.91
N GLY A 138 -6.98 -5.49 -9.90
CA GLY A 138 -6.42 -6.77 -9.46
C GLY A 138 -5.14 -7.12 -10.23
N GLY A 139 -4.04 -7.35 -9.51
CA GLY A 139 -2.73 -7.69 -10.09
C GLY A 139 -1.86 -6.51 -10.55
N CYS A 140 -2.24 -5.26 -10.27
CA CYS A 140 -1.40 -4.09 -10.53
C CYS A 140 -0.56 -3.71 -9.30
N ALA A 141 0.68 -3.28 -9.53
CA ALA A 141 1.47 -2.58 -8.53
C ALA A 141 1.07 -1.09 -8.51
N SER A 142 0.73 -0.56 -7.33
CA SER A 142 0.60 0.89 -7.13
C SER A 142 1.96 1.45 -6.78
N CYS A 143 2.44 2.41 -7.57
CA CYS A 143 3.69 3.12 -7.31
C CYS A 143 3.40 4.45 -6.64
N ARG A 144 4.02 4.73 -5.48
CA ARG A 144 4.05 6.07 -4.90
C ARG A 144 5.42 6.70 -5.16
N TRP A 145 5.47 7.88 -5.78
CA TRP A 145 6.69 8.68 -5.89
C TRP A 145 6.66 9.79 -4.85
N VAL A 146 7.67 9.81 -3.99
CA VAL A 146 7.88 10.91 -3.04
C VAL A 146 8.91 11.82 -3.69
N SER A 147 8.45 12.98 -4.16
CA SER A 147 9.37 14.06 -4.51
C SER A 147 10.22 14.36 -3.27
N PRO A 148 11.53 14.63 -3.39
CA PRO A 148 12.17 15.40 -2.35
C PRO A 148 11.45 16.75 -2.34
N CYS A 149 10.76 17.06 -1.24
CA CYS A 149 10.52 18.45 -0.90
C CYS A 149 11.91 19.11 -0.81
N LEU A 150 12.17 20.03 -1.74
CA LEU A 150 13.00 21.21 -1.45
C LEU A 150 12.15 22.18 -0.64
#